data_AF-A0A517VMA4-F1
#
_entry.id   AF-A0A517VMA4-F1
#
_cell.length_a   1.000
_cell.length_b   1.000
_cell.length_c   1.000
_cell.angle_alpha   90.00
_cell.angle_beta   90.00
_cell.angle_gamma   90.00
#
_symmetry.space_group_name_H-M   'P 1'
#
loop_
_entity.id
_entity.type
_entity.pdbx_description
1 polymer ?
#
loop_
_entity_poly.entity_id
_entity_poly.type
_entity_poly.pdbx_seq_one_letter_code
_entity_poly.pdbx_strand_id
1 'polypeptide(L)'
;MDITTFQCPHCQTALRMRNRQIEGTTFPCPDCQQQLRLTSTPDGELAVSIIEPEPEPAGPSPLKIKARTTWKQLQKGGSYLLASPVLMAWLVAGTGALVLILLIIFDDQPAAVIAVNQQRETETVPAAAETETTAIPAVESPVAEAVPELPVKNNPNLPEQIAPAQPADASAEHQVLVAVKPENLPPLIASKPQPAAPPAAPQTDVTLALQIPILEFRQTDEIPLKTMISQFEEMLDTEFNLAANVKNDPRLLETPITLSSKNTTLSHLLEQILSEVALTFTVKSNKIYIERAAAP
;
A
#
# COMPACT_ATOMS: atom_id res chain seq x y z
N MET A 1 -1.12 -30.02 21.78
CA MET A 1 -1.51 -28.97 20.80
C MET A 1 -3.00 -29.12 20.67
N ASP A 2 -3.73 -28.26 21.35
CA ASP A 2 -5.12 -28.57 21.65
C ASP A 2 -5.98 -27.92 20.57
N ILE A 3 -6.83 -28.75 19.96
CA ILE A 3 -7.69 -28.38 18.84
C ILE A 3 -9.11 -28.49 19.37
N THR A 4 -9.79 -27.35 19.49
CA THR A 4 -11.21 -27.30 19.80
C THR A 4 -12.02 -27.35 18.51
N THR A 5 -13.17 -28.03 18.56
CA THR A 5 -14.04 -28.22 17.41
C THR A 5 -15.43 -27.70 17.71
N PHE A 6 -15.91 -26.76 16.91
CA PHE A 6 -17.22 -26.12 17.04
C PHE A 6 -18.04 -26.37 15.77
N GLN A 7 -19.36 -26.34 15.85
CA GLN A 7 -20.21 -26.35 14.66
C GLN A 7 -20.59 -24.90 14.32
N CYS A 8 -20.54 -24.54 13.04
CA CYS A 8 -21.01 -23.24 12.58
C CYS A 8 -22.54 -23.15 12.79
N PRO A 9 -23.08 -22.16 13.52
CA PRO A 9 -24.52 -22.04 13.73
C PRO A 9 -25.32 -21.76 12.44
N HIS A 10 -24.65 -21.29 11.37
CA HIS A 10 -25.30 -20.95 10.09
C HIS A 10 -25.30 -22.12 9.08
N CYS A 11 -24.21 -22.89 8.96
CA CYS A 11 -24.08 -23.97 7.97
C CYS A 11 -23.81 -25.36 8.57
N GLN A 12 -23.71 -25.48 9.89
CA GLN A 12 -23.41 -26.70 10.65
C GLN A 12 -22.04 -27.34 10.37
N THR A 13 -21.18 -26.77 9.50
CA THR A 13 -19.83 -27.31 9.27
C THR A 13 -19.00 -27.31 10.54
N ALA A 14 -18.22 -28.39 10.73
CA ALA A 14 -17.30 -28.55 11.85
C ALA A 14 -16.03 -27.69 11.68
N LEU A 15 -15.99 -26.56 12.37
CA LEU A 15 -14.86 -25.64 12.44
C LEU A 15 -13.82 -26.16 13.43
N ARG A 16 -12.55 -26.24 12.99
CA ARG A 16 -11.42 -26.67 13.84
C ARG A 16 -10.54 -25.48 14.18
N MET A 17 -10.44 -25.15 15.46
CA MET A 17 -9.67 -24.02 15.95
C MET A 17 -8.48 -24.48 16.77
N ARG A 18 -7.34 -23.79 16.61
CA ARG A 18 -6.18 -23.97 17.48
C ARG A 18 -6.34 -23.05 18.69
N ASN A 19 -6.01 -23.55 19.87
CA ASN A 19 -6.23 -22.91 21.19
C ASN A 19 -5.37 -21.64 21.44
N ARG A 20 -5.54 -20.61 20.59
CA ARG A 20 -4.85 -19.30 20.62
C ARG A 20 -5.75 -18.11 20.31
N GLN A 21 -7.04 -18.32 20.01
CA GLN A 21 -7.99 -17.23 19.81
C GLN A 21 -8.66 -16.87 21.14
N ILE A 22 -8.79 -15.57 21.36
CA ILE A 22 -9.25 -14.96 22.62
C ILE A 22 -10.75 -14.62 22.44
N GLU A 23 -11.49 -14.56 23.54
CA GLU A 23 -12.87 -14.07 23.51
C GLU A 23 -13.01 -12.75 22.73
N GLY A 24 -14.10 -12.62 21.97
CA GLY A 24 -14.41 -11.42 21.21
C GLY A 24 -13.77 -11.33 19.83
N THR A 25 -12.83 -12.21 19.47
CA THR A 25 -12.30 -12.29 18.09
C THR A 25 -13.40 -12.64 17.09
N THR A 26 -13.38 -11.97 15.95
CA THR A 26 -14.28 -12.22 14.81
C THR A 26 -13.53 -12.93 13.68
N PHE A 27 -14.19 -13.85 12.99
CA PHE A 27 -13.65 -14.54 11.83
C PHE A 27 -14.76 -14.97 10.85
N PRO A 28 -14.49 -15.02 9.54
CA PRO A 28 -15.44 -15.56 8.56
C PRO A 28 -15.43 -17.10 8.59
N CYS A 29 -16.60 -17.71 8.43
CA CYS A 29 -16.70 -19.14 8.17
C CYS A 29 -16.11 -19.49 6.79
N PRO A 30 -15.25 -20.52 6.64
CA PRO A 30 -14.68 -20.87 5.34
C PRO A 30 -15.71 -21.36 4.33
N ASP A 31 -16.81 -21.97 4.78
CA ASP A 31 -17.82 -22.57 3.89
C ASP A 31 -18.94 -21.59 3.49
N CYS A 32 -19.46 -20.81 4.44
CA CYS A 32 -20.57 -19.88 4.19
C CYS A 32 -20.19 -18.39 4.24
N GLN A 33 -18.93 -18.05 4.52
CA GLN A 33 -18.38 -16.69 4.61
C GLN A 33 -19.03 -15.76 5.67
N GLN A 34 -20.05 -16.23 6.39
CA GLN A 34 -20.71 -15.49 7.47
C GLN A 34 -19.70 -15.09 8.56
N GLN A 35 -19.80 -13.85 9.05
CA GLN A 35 -19.01 -13.39 10.19
C GLN A 35 -19.50 -14.01 11.50
N LEU A 36 -18.58 -14.68 12.19
CA LEU A 36 -18.80 -15.34 13.47
C LEU A 36 -17.93 -14.67 14.54
N ARG A 37 -18.38 -14.72 15.79
CA ARG A 37 -17.65 -14.19 16.94
C ARG A 37 -17.56 -15.23 18.05
N LEU A 38 -16.39 -15.32 18.69
CA LEU A 38 -16.23 -16.09 19.93
C LEU A 38 -16.84 -15.32 21.11
N THR A 39 -17.70 -15.99 21.86
CA THR A 39 -18.29 -15.52 23.11
C THR A 39 -18.00 -16.56 24.20
N SER A 40 -17.60 -16.14 25.39
CA SER A 40 -17.52 -17.08 26.52
C SER A 40 -18.93 -17.36 27.05
N THR A 41 -19.27 -18.62 27.26
CA THR A 41 -20.42 -18.99 28.09
C THR A 41 -20.13 -18.65 29.55
N PRO A 42 -21.16 -18.49 30.41
CA PRO A 42 -20.95 -18.28 31.85
C PRO A 42 -20.22 -19.43 32.55
N ASP A 43 -20.20 -20.62 31.95
CA ASP A 43 -19.48 -21.81 32.43
C ASP A 43 -18.00 -21.85 31.97
N GLY A 44 -17.54 -20.85 31.21
CA GLY A 44 -16.16 -20.72 30.74
C GLY A 44 -15.81 -21.49 29.46
N GLU A 45 -16.82 -22.00 28.73
CA GLU A 45 -16.62 -22.62 27.42
C GLU A 45 -16.73 -21.59 26.29
N LEU A 46 -15.95 -21.74 25.23
CA LEU A 46 -16.03 -20.88 24.05
C LEU A 46 -17.22 -21.30 23.17
N ALA A 47 -18.20 -20.42 23.01
CA ALA A 47 -19.29 -20.58 22.06
C ALA A 47 -19.08 -19.69 20.81
N VAL A 48 -19.72 -20.07 19.71
CA VAL A 48 -19.68 -19.35 18.44
C VAL A 48 -21.04 -18.71 18.19
N SER A 49 -21.10 -17.39 18.20
CA SER A 49 -22.32 -16.62 17.93
C SER A 49 -22.26 -15.94 16.57
N ILE A 50 -23.41 -15.84 15.89
CA ILE A 50 -23.54 -15.05 14.66
C ILE A 50 -23.58 -13.57 15.04
N ILE A 51 -22.88 -12.72 14.29
CA ILE A 51 -23.11 -11.28 14.34
C ILE A 51 -24.38 -11.00 13.53
N GLU A 52 -25.51 -10.88 14.21
CA GLU A 52 -26.75 -10.41 13.58
C GLU A 52 -26.56 -8.93 13.24
N PRO A 53 -26.79 -8.50 11.97
CA PRO A 53 -26.54 -7.13 11.56
C PRO A 53 -27.52 -6.21 12.29
N GLU A 54 -26.98 -5.34 13.15
CA GLU A 54 -27.74 -4.31 13.84
C GLU A 54 -28.46 -3.44 12.78
N PRO A 55 -29.80 -3.31 12.83
CA PRO A 55 -30.55 -2.62 11.78
C PRO A 55 -30.10 -1.16 11.70
N GLU A 56 -29.62 -0.74 10.53
CA GLU A 56 -29.01 0.58 10.34
C GLU A 56 -29.90 1.70 10.90
N PRO A 57 -29.45 2.45 11.93
CA PRO A 57 -30.20 3.60 12.41
C PRO A 57 -30.20 4.67 11.33
N ALA A 58 -31.38 4.99 10.81
CA ALA A 58 -31.60 5.94 9.71
C ALA A 58 -30.77 7.23 9.91
N GLY A 59 -29.76 7.42 9.06
CA GLY A 59 -28.69 8.37 9.31
C GLY A 59 -29.11 9.84 9.29
N PRO A 60 -28.61 10.69 10.22
CA PRO A 60 -28.84 12.12 10.18
C PRO A 60 -27.95 12.82 9.14
N SER A 61 -28.54 13.08 7.97
CA SER A 61 -28.26 14.13 6.95
C SER A 61 -26.80 14.64 6.71
N PRO A 62 -26.34 14.71 5.44
CA PRO A 62 -24.92 14.83 5.07
C PRO A 62 -24.23 16.20 5.31
N LEU A 63 -24.85 17.16 5.99
CA LEU A 63 -24.38 18.55 6.07
C LEU A 63 -23.53 18.92 7.31
N LYS A 64 -23.23 17.98 8.22
CA LYS A 64 -22.44 18.26 9.45
C LYS A 64 -21.04 17.64 9.51
N ILE A 65 -20.64 16.81 8.54
CA ILE A 65 -19.37 16.07 8.60
C ILE A 65 -18.14 16.99 8.41
N LYS A 66 -18.26 18.08 7.65
CA LYS A 66 -17.16 19.04 7.42
C LYS A 66 -16.74 19.89 8.64
N ALA A 67 -17.50 19.89 9.74
CA ALA A 67 -17.27 20.80 10.88
C ALA A 67 -16.40 20.21 12.01
N ARG A 68 -16.06 18.91 11.99
CA ARG A 68 -15.32 18.25 13.10
C ARG A 68 -13.87 17.85 12.78
N THR A 69 -13.49 17.73 11.51
CA THR A 69 -12.11 17.38 11.12
C THR A 69 -11.16 18.57 11.15
N THR A 70 -11.63 19.78 10.84
CA THR A 70 -10.83 21.02 10.85
C THR A 70 -10.39 21.47 12.25
N TRP A 71 -11.19 21.23 13.29
CA TRP A 71 -10.89 21.73 14.64
C TRP A 71 -9.67 21.07 15.29
N LYS A 72 -9.45 19.76 15.06
CA LYS A 72 -8.29 19.04 15.62
C LYS A 72 -6.97 19.39 14.93
N GLN A 73 -7.00 19.81 13.67
CA GLN A 73 -5.80 20.17 12.91
C GLN A 73 -5.26 21.55 13.33
N LEU A 74 -6.14 22.49 13.70
CA LEU A 74 -5.74 23.80 14.22
C LEU A 74 -4.99 23.71 15.56
N GLN A 75 -5.35 22.74 16.41
CA GLN A 75 -4.81 22.63 17.77
C GLN A 75 -3.35 22.15 17.84
N LYS A 76 -2.82 21.51 16.79
CA LYS A 76 -1.39 21.14 16.68
C LYS A 76 -0.52 22.22 16.00
N GLY A 77 -1.12 23.19 15.32
CA GLY A 77 -0.37 24.29 14.68
C GLY A 77 0.04 25.41 15.66
N GLY A 78 -0.71 25.60 16.75
CA GLY A 78 -0.52 26.72 17.68
C GLY A 78 0.82 26.73 18.45
N SER A 79 1.46 25.58 18.64
CA SER A 79 2.73 25.48 19.38
C SER A 79 3.97 25.88 18.57
N TYR A 80 3.93 25.80 17.23
CA TYR A 80 5.07 26.16 16.37
C TYR A 80 5.17 27.66 16.09
N LEU A 81 4.07 28.40 16.22
CA LEU A 81 4.04 29.86 15.99
C LEU A 81 4.72 30.67 17.11
N LEU A 82 4.90 30.10 18.31
CA LEU A 82 5.54 30.76 19.45
C LEU A 82 7.07 30.73 19.41
N ALA A 83 7.69 29.98 18.50
CA ALA A 83 9.14 29.73 18.49
C ALA A 83 9.93 30.56 17.45
N SER A 84 9.27 31.37 16.60
CA SER A 84 9.93 32.14 15.54
C SER A 84 9.38 33.57 15.43
N PRO A 85 10.17 34.62 15.79
CA PRO A 85 9.74 36.01 15.63
C PRO A 85 9.57 36.43 14.17
N VAL A 86 10.24 35.74 13.23
CA VAL A 86 10.11 36.00 11.78
C VAL A 86 8.73 35.56 11.27
N LEU A 87 8.21 34.42 11.72
CA LEU A 87 6.86 33.97 11.35
C LEU A 87 5.76 34.87 11.92
N MET A 88 5.95 35.42 13.12
CA MET A 88 5.06 36.43 13.69
C MET A 88 5.04 37.72 12.86
N ALA A 89 6.19 38.19 12.37
CA ALA A 89 6.25 39.36 11.48
C ALA A 89 5.45 39.14 10.17
N TRP A 90 5.58 37.96 9.56
CA TRP A 90 4.80 37.61 8.35
C TRP A 90 3.31 37.47 8.62
N LEU A 91 2.90 36.90 9.76
CA LEU A 91 1.48 36.83 10.14
C LEU A 91 0.88 38.22 10.38
N VAL A 92 1.58 39.10 11.10
CA VAL A 92 1.12 40.48 11.37
C VAL A 92 1.06 41.31 10.07
N ALA A 93 2.07 41.20 9.20
CA ALA A 93 2.05 41.86 7.90
C ALA A 93 0.91 41.35 6.99
N GLY A 94 0.73 40.03 6.90
CA GLY A 94 -0.31 39.40 6.10
C GLY A 94 -1.72 39.73 6.59
N THR A 95 -1.96 39.71 7.91
CA THR A 95 -3.25 40.11 8.49
C THR A 95 -3.53 41.61 8.34
N GLY A 96 -2.51 42.47 8.49
CA GLY A 96 -2.65 43.91 8.22
C GLY A 96 -3.01 44.19 6.76
N ALA A 97 -2.34 43.54 5.80
CA ALA A 97 -2.67 43.65 4.38
C ALA A 97 -4.08 43.14 4.07
N LEU A 98 -4.51 42.02 4.65
CA LEU A 98 -5.86 41.48 4.51
C LEU A 98 -6.93 42.47 5.02
N VAL A 99 -6.70 43.11 6.17
CA VAL A 99 -7.62 44.10 6.73
C VAL A 99 -7.69 45.35 5.85
N LEU A 100 -6.58 45.84 5.30
CA LEU A 100 -6.59 46.96 4.35
C LEU A 100 -7.35 46.61 3.06
N ILE A 101 -7.13 45.41 2.51
CA ILE A 101 -7.86 44.91 1.33
C ILE A 101 -9.36 44.80 1.63
N LEU A 102 -9.74 44.29 2.80
CA LEU A 102 -11.14 44.23 3.23
C LEU A 102 -11.74 45.63 3.35
N LEU A 103 -11.05 46.60 3.94
CA LEU A 103 -11.54 47.98 3.99
C LEU A 103 -11.75 48.54 2.58
N ILE A 104 -10.80 48.37 1.66
CA ILE A 104 -10.94 48.83 0.27
C ILE A 104 -12.13 48.17 -0.46
N ILE A 105 -12.43 46.90 -0.17
CA ILE A 105 -13.56 46.17 -0.79
C ILE A 105 -14.91 46.53 -0.15
N PHE A 106 -14.94 46.90 1.13
CA PHE A 106 -16.16 47.25 1.86
C PHE A 106 -16.46 48.77 1.91
N ASP A 107 -15.54 49.63 1.47
CA ASP A 107 -15.72 51.09 1.35
C ASP A 107 -16.39 51.50 0.01
N ASP A 108 -17.20 50.60 -0.56
CA ASP A 108 -18.02 50.86 -1.74
C ASP A 108 -19.47 51.19 -1.31
N GLN A 109 -19.61 52.30 -0.56
CA GLN A 109 -20.89 52.93 -0.26
C GLN A 109 -21.06 54.20 -1.12
N PRO A 110 -21.96 54.20 -2.11
CA PRO A 110 -22.15 55.34 -2.99
C PRO A 110 -23.01 56.41 -2.29
N ALA A 111 -22.40 57.52 -1.89
CA ALA A 111 -23.11 58.72 -1.44
C ALA A 111 -22.59 59.97 -2.17
N ALA A 112 -23.40 60.46 -3.10
CA ALA A 112 -23.13 61.68 -3.84
C ALA A 112 -23.37 62.95 -2.99
N VAL A 113 -22.82 64.07 -3.47
CA VAL A 113 -23.14 65.46 -3.07
C VAL A 113 -22.65 65.90 -1.68
N ILE A 114 -21.42 66.42 -1.61
CA ILE A 114 -21.22 67.83 -1.25
C ILE A 114 -20.27 68.46 -2.28
N ALA A 115 -20.78 69.39 -3.07
CA ALA A 115 -19.95 70.34 -3.81
C ALA A 115 -19.66 71.55 -2.92
N VAL A 116 -18.43 72.11 -2.98
CA VAL A 116 -18.07 73.55 -2.85
C VAL A 116 -16.54 73.68 -2.73
N ASN A 117 -15.92 74.53 -3.57
CA ASN A 117 -14.51 74.95 -3.60
C ASN A 117 -13.45 73.84 -3.88
N GLN A 118 -12.33 74.05 -4.57
CA GLN A 118 -11.77 75.16 -5.37
C GLN A 118 -10.79 74.49 -6.39
N GLN A 119 -10.96 74.59 -7.72
CA GLN A 119 -10.60 75.71 -8.61
C GLN A 119 -9.13 75.67 -9.13
N ARG A 120 -8.98 75.42 -10.46
CA ARG A 120 -7.75 75.54 -11.32
C ARG A 120 -6.58 74.58 -10.99
N GLU A 121 -5.70 74.17 -11.92
CA GLU A 121 -5.46 74.43 -13.37
C GLU A 121 -5.28 73.07 -14.09
N THR A 122 -5.92 72.76 -15.23
CA THR A 122 -5.44 72.96 -16.62
C THR A 122 -3.93 72.83 -16.87
N GLU A 123 -3.48 71.70 -17.45
CA GLU A 123 -2.72 71.72 -18.73
C GLU A 123 -2.72 70.37 -19.49
N THR A 124 -2.98 70.44 -20.80
CA THR A 124 -2.52 69.61 -21.95
C THR A 124 -2.18 68.11 -21.79
N VAL A 125 -2.85 67.15 -22.46
CA VAL A 125 -2.98 66.82 -23.91
C VAL A 125 -2.08 65.62 -24.34
N PRO A 126 -2.47 64.76 -25.31
CA PRO A 126 -2.23 63.31 -25.23
C PRO A 126 -1.46 62.65 -26.41
N ALA A 127 -1.19 61.35 -26.29
CA ALA A 127 -0.97 60.37 -27.37
C ALA A 127 -1.39 58.97 -26.82
N ALA A 128 -2.23 58.16 -27.49
CA ALA A 128 -1.95 57.33 -28.67
C ALA A 128 -0.77 56.36 -28.44
N ALA A 129 -0.83 55.05 -28.74
CA ALA A 129 -1.59 54.35 -29.79
C ALA A 129 -1.85 52.85 -29.40
N GLU A 130 -2.96 52.24 -29.85
CA GLU A 130 -3.04 51.16 -30.88
C GLU A 130 -2.77 49.71 -30.35
N THR A 131 -3.76 48.78 -30.39
CA THR A 131 -4.01 47.68 -31.40
C THR A 131 -2.94 46.56 -31.32
N GLU A 132 -3.12 45.24 -31.59
CA GLU A 132 -4.11 44.38 -32.28
C GLU A 132 -3.81 42.91 -31.83
N THR A 133 -4.73 42.10 -31.30
CA THR A 133 -5.69 41.17 -31.96
C THR A 133 -5.09 39.96 -32.75
N THR A 134 -5.41 38.73 -32.28
CA THR A 134 -5.60 37.45 -33.04
C THR A 134 -4.41 36.66 -33.64
N ALA A 135 -4.25 35.38 -33.23
CA ALA A 135 -4.54 34.20 -34.08
C ALA A 135 -4.19 32.82 -33.44
N ILE A 136 -5.15 31.88 -33.49
CA ILE A 136 -4.98 30.40 -33.45
C ILE A 136 -5.79 29.88 -34.66
N PRO A 137 -5.29 28.99 -35.53
CA PRO A 137 -5.71 27.58 -35.57
C PRO A 137 -4.58 26.65 -36.15
N ALA A 138 -4.70 25.36 -36.54
CA ALA A 138 -5.77 24.34 -36.53
C ALA A 138 -5.15 22.92 -36.77
N VAL A 139 -5.78 21.83 -36.25
CA VAL A 139 -5.98 20.51 -36.94
C VAL A 139 -4.67 19.67 -37.19
N GLU A 140 -4.59 18.32 -37.17
CA GLU A 140 -5.46 17.26 -37.70
C GLU A 140 -5.25 15.86 -37.03
N SER A 141 -6.21 14.96 -37.25
CA SER A 141 -6.22 13.50 -37.02
C SER A 141 -7.18 12.89 -38.07
N PRO A 142 -7.30 11.56 -38.35
CA PRO A 142 -6.76 10.36 -37.67
C PRO A 142 -6.22 9.31 -38.69
N VAL A 143 -6.11 8.02 -38.31
CA VAL A 143 -6.48 6.82 -39.11
C VAL A 143 -6.26 5.54 -38.27
N ALA A 144 -7.08 4.50 -38.48
CA ALA A 144 -6.98 3.17 -37.88
C ALA A 144 -6.64 2.11 -38.94
N GLU A 145 -6.19 0.90 -38.57
CA GLU A 145 -6.62 -0.37 -39.21
C GLU A 145 -6.15 -1.64 -38.45
N ALA A 146 -6.98 -2.68 -38.48
CA ALA A 146 -6.71 -4.12 -38.55
C ALA A 146 -5.91 -4.90 -37.47
N VAL A 147 -6.65 -5.82 -36.84
CA VAL A 147 -6.19 -7.10 -36.24
C VAL A 147 -6.05 -8.17 -37.34
N PRO A 148 -5.15 -9.16 -37.19
CA PRO A 148 -5.60 -10.55 -37.34
C PRO A 148 -5.21 -11.47 -36.17
N GLU A 149 -6.16 -12.31 -35.74
CA GLU A 149 -5.96 -13.42 -34.80
C GLU A 149 -5.42 -14.69 -35.51
N LEU A 150 -5.21 -15.75 -34.70
CA LEU A 150 -5.09 -17.19 -35.00
C LEU A 150 -3.67 -17.80 -34.92
N PRO A 151 -3.51 -19.10 -34.59
CA PRO A 151 -4.50 -20.06 -34.05
C PRO A 151 -4.06 -20.80 -32.76
N VAL A 152 -5.07 -21.35 -32.07
CA VAL A 152 -4.92 -22.39 -31.04
C VAL A 152 -4.19 -23.62 -31.59
N LYS A 153 -3.20 -24.15 -30.85
CA LYS A 153 -2.64 -25.48 -31.13
C LYS A 153 -2.95 -26.45 -29.98
N ASN A 154 -3.97 -27.27 -30.22
CA ASN A 154 -4.40 -28.37 -29.37
C ASN A 154 -3.24 -29.37 -29.16
N ASN A 155 -2.99 -29.81 -27.92
CA ASN A 155 -2.09 -30.93 -27.65
C ASN A 155 -2.77 -31.93 -26.69
N PRO A 156 -3.47 -32.95 -27.22
CA PRO A 156 -4.10 -33.99 -26.42
C PRO A 156 -3.05 -35.02 -25.98
N ASN A 157 -2.55 -34.89 -24.76
CA ASN A 157 -1.78 -35.95 -24.09
C ASN A 157 -2.25 -36.08 -22.64
N LEU A 158 -3.38 -36.78 -22.47
CA LEU A 158 -3.86 -37.29 -21.19
C LEU A 158 -3.52 -38.79 -21.16
N PRO A 159 -2.53 -39.24 -20.37
CA PRO A 159 -2.27 -40.66 -20.19
C PRO A 159 -3.43 -41.36 -19.49
N GLU A 160 -3.81 -42.51 -20.02
CA GLU A 160 -5.04 -43.21 -19.66
C GLU A 160 -5.01 -43.83 -18.26
N GLN A 161 -6.19 -43.87 -17.64
CA GLN A 161 -6.40 -44.26 -16.24
C GLN A 161 -6.37 -45.79 -16.09
N ILE A 162 -5.28 -46.34 -15.55
CA ILE A 162 -5.18 -47.78 -15.26
C ILE A 162 -6.03 -48.11 -14.01
N ALA A 163 -7.16 -48.78 -14.24
CA ALA A 163 -8.03 -49.32 -13.20
C ALA A 163 -7.42 -50.60 -12.55
N PRO A 164 -7.82 -50.96 -11.31
CA PRO A 164 -7.05 -51.87 -10.47
C PRO A 164 -7.34 -53.36 -10.72
N ALA A 165 -6.29 -54.19 -10.63
CA ALA A 165 -6.44 -55.64 -10.48
C ALA A 165 -6.42 -56.04 -9.00
N GLN A 166 -7.53 -56.59 -8.51
CA GLN A 166 -7.65 -57.21 -7.18
C GLN A 166 -7.15 -58.68 -7.20
N PRO A 167 -6.92 -59.30 -6.03
CA PRO A 167 -5.90 -60.34 -5.89
C PRO A 167 -6.40 -61.75 -6.23
N ALA A 168 -5.46 -62.60 -6.64
CA ALA A 168 -5.68 -64.04 -6.73
C ALA A 168 -5.40 -64.71 -5.38
N ASP A 169 -6.34 -65.54 -4.92
CA ASP A 169 -6.18 -66.42 -3.77
C ASP A 169 -4.98 -67.37 -3.94
N ALA A 170 -4.17 -67.49 -2.90
CA ALA A 170 -3.21 -68.59 -2.72
C ALA A 170 -3.40 -69.17 -1.31
N SER A 171 -3.87 -70.41 -1.25
CA SER A 171 -4.28 -71.10 -0.02
C SER A 171 -3.12 -71.25 0.98
N ALA A 172 -3.40 -71.00 2.27
CA ALA A 172 -2.42 -71.09 3.34
C ALA A 172 -2.24 -72.54 3.84
N GLU A 173 -1.18 -73.22 3.39
CA GLU A 173 -0.70 -74.43 4.07
C GLU A 173 0.00 -74.06 5.38
N HIS A 174 -0.49 -74.61 6.49
CA HIS A 174 0.05 -74.38 7.83
C HIS A 174 1.37 -75.13 8.04
N GLN A 175 2.48 -74.55 7.58
CA GLN A 175 3.80 -74.95 8.06
C GLN A 175 4.02 -74.41 9.48
N VAL A 176 4.09 -75.30 10.47
CA VAL A 176 4.43 -74.95 11.86
C VAL A 176 5.93 -74.61 11.91
N LEU A 177 6.25 -73.35 11.67
CA LEU A 177 7.59 -72.79 11.81
C LEU A 177 7.98 -72.72 13.29
N VAL A 178 8.76 -73.69 13.77
CA VAL A 178 9.37 -73.65 15.10
C VAL A 178 10.50 -72.61 15.09
N ALA A 179 10.18 -71.40 15.52
CA ALA A 179 11.15 -70.31 15.63
C ALA A 179 12.14 -70.57 16.78
N VAL A 180 13.33 -71.06 16.46
CA VAL A 180 14.46 -71.10 17.40
C VAL A 180 14.90 -69.66 17.69
N LYS A 181 14.68 -69.20 18.93
CA LYS A 181 15.09 -67.87 19.39
C LYS A 181 16.62 -67.79 19.46
N PRO A 182 17.29 -66.91 18.68
CA PRO A 182 18.72 -66.69 18.83
C PRO A 182 18.98 -65.90 20.11
N GLU A 183 19.77 -66.46 21.03
CA GLU A 183 20.29 -65.73 22.18
C GLU A 183 21.61 -65.03 21.80
N ASN A 184 21.76 -63.76 22.23
CA ASN A 184 22.87 -62.86 21.89
C ASN A 184 23.06 -62.50 20.41
N LEU A 185 22.13 -61.71 19.87
CA LEU A 185 22.49 -60.69 18.89
C LEU A 185 22.85 -59.39 19.64
N PRO A 186 23.99 -58.72 19.33
CA PRO A 186 24.27 -57.41 19.89
C PRO A 186 23.20 -56.41 19.43
N PRO A 187 22.90 -55.36 20.22
CA PRO A 187 21.86 -54.39 19.86
C PRO A 187 22.23 -53.73 18.52
N LEU A 188 21.38 -53.93 17.51
CA LEU A 188 21.48 -53.23 16.23
C LEU A 188 21.12 -51.76 16.45
N ILE A 189 22.13 -50.95 16.76
CA ILE A 189 22.01 -49.50 16.84
C ILE A 189 21.81 -48.98 15.41
N ALA A 190 20.55 -48.88 15.00
CA ALA A 190 20.20 -48.22 13.75
C ALA A 190 20.56 -46.73 13.86
N SER A 191 21.66 -46.33 13.23
CA SER A 191 22.06 -44.92 13.13
C SER A 191 20.90 -44.12 12.52
N LYS A 192 20.37 -43.16 13.28
CA LYS A 192 19.31 -42.26 12.80
C LYS A 192 19.80 -41.59 11.51
N PRO A 193 19.06 -41.68 10.39
CA PRO A 193 19.46 -41.03 9.15
C PRO A 193 19.77 -39.55 9.40
N GLN A 194 20.96 -39.13 8.97
CA GLN A 194 21.39 -37.75 9.11
C GLN A 194 20.42 -36.87 8.31
N PRO A 195 19.84 -35.80 8.88
CA PRO A 195 18.91 -34.95 8.14
C PRO A 195 19.60 -34.44 6.87
N ALA A 196 18.97 -34.65 5.72
CA ALA A 196 19.45 -34.08 4.47
C ALA A 196 19.55 -32.55 4.62
N ALA A 197 20.59 -31.95 4.04
CA ALA A 197 20.74 -30.51 4.05
C ALA A 197 19.48 -29.87 3.43
N PRO A 198 18.96 -28.75 3.99
CA PRO A 198 17.85 -28.04 3.38
C PRO A 198 18.18 -27.68 1.94
N PRO A 199 17.22 -27.79 0.99
CA PRO A 199 17.44 -27.29 -0.36
C PRO A 199 17.73 -25.79 -0.30
N ALA A 200 18.62 -25.32 -1.19
CA ALA A 200 18.89 -23.90 -1.33
C ALA A 200 17.60 -23.15 -1.68
N ALA A 201 17.36 -22.00 -1.04
CA ALA A 201 16.22 -21.15 -1.35
C ALA A 201 16.30 -20.65 -2.81
N PRO A 202 15.17 -20.52 -3.52
CA PRO A 202 15.14 -19.90 -4.83
C PRO A 202 15.58 -18.43 -4.71
N GLN A 203 16.49 -17.98 -5.57
CA GLN A 203 16.93 -16.59 -5.61
C GLN A 203 15.96 -15.76 -6.46
N THR A 204 15.55 -14.60 -5.94
CA THR A 204 14.73 -13.63 -6.67
C THR A 204 15.55 -12.95 -7.77
N ASP A 205 15.04 -12.92 -9.00
CA ASP A 205 15.58 -12.06 -10.07
C ASP A 205 15.06 -10.63 -9.85
N VAL A 206 15.95 -9.76 -9.42
CA VAL A 206 15.66 -8.35 -9.12
C VAL A 206 15.19 -7.59 -10.36
N THR A 207 15.69 -7.96 -11.54
CA THR A 207 15.31 -7.32 -12.81
C THR A 207 13.85 -7.60 -13.16
N LEU A 208 13.39 -8.83 -12.90
CA LEU A 208 11.99 -9.23 -13.08
C LEU A 208 11.11 -8.70 -11.95
N ALA A 209 11.59 -8.72 -10.70
CA ALA A 209 10.86 -8.20 -9.55
C ALA A 209 10.56 -6.69 -9.68
N LEU A 210 11.52 -5.89 -10.17
CA LEU A 210 11.31 -4.47 -10.45
C LEU A 210 10.22 -4.20 -11.52
N GLN A 211 9.90 -5.18 -12.37
CA GLN A 211 8.85 -5.05 -13.40
C GLN A 211 7.45 -5.44 -12.90
N ILE A 212 7.30 -5.84 -11.63
CA ILE A 212 5.98 -6.18 -11.06
C ILE A 212 5.04 -4.97 -11.17
N PRO A 213 3.85 -5.13 -11.78
CA PRO A 213 2.89 -4.04 -11.96
C PRO A 213 2.12 -3.75 -10.68
N ILE A 214 1.89 -2.46 -10.41
CA ILE A 214 1.18 -1.94 -9.24
C ILE A 214 0.03 -1.07 -9.72
N LEU A 215 -1.20 -1.49 -9.41
CA LEU A 215 -2.42 -0.80 -9.82
C LEU A 215 -2.55 0.58 -9.15
N GLU A 216 -2.26 0.66 -7.86
CA GLU A 216 -2.31 1.90 -7.09
C GLU A 216 -1.33 1.80 -5.90
N PHE A 217 -0.46 2.79 -5.78
CA PHE A 217 0.40 3.02 -4.62
C PHE A 217 -0.03 4.33 -3.96
N ARG A 218 -0.31 4.31 -2.65
CA ARG A 218 -0.63 5.51 -1.88
C ARG A 218 0.06 5.48 -0.54
N GLN A 219 0.91 6.46 -0.30
CA GLN A 219 1.49 6.74 0.99
C GLN A 219 0.60 7.74 1.74
N THR A 220 0.25 7.46 2.99
CA THR A 220 -0.63 8.33 3.81
C THR A 220 0.13 9.40 4.58
N ASP A 221 1.37 9.10 4.95
CA ASP A 221 2.20 9.88 5.85
C ASP A 221 3.61 10.03 5.26
N GLU A 222 4.25 11.17 5.44
CA GLU A 222 5.64 11.38 4.98
C GLU A 222 6.59 10.49 5.78
N ILE A 223 7.50 9.78 5.10
CA ILE A 223 8.47 8.90 5.76
C ILE A 223 9.88 9.11 5.20
N PRO A 224 10.94 8.90 6.01
CA PRO A 224 12.31 9.06 5.56
C PRO A 224 12.65 8.17 4.36
N LEU A 225 13.40 8.71 3.39
CA LEU A 225 13.93 7.96 2.25
C LEU A 225 14.61 6.64 2.68
N LYS A 226 15.37 6.66 3.78
CA LYS A 226 16.01 5.47 4.35
C LYS A 226 15.00 4.36 4.69
N THR A 227 13.85 4.72 5.25
CA THR A 227 12.76 3.78 5.54
C THR A 227 12.14 3.24 4.25
N MET A 228 12.01 4.07 3.20
CA MET A 228 11.60 3.57 1.88
C MET A 228 12.59 2.60 1.29
N ILE A 229 13.89 2.94 1.27
CA ILE A 229 14.95 2.04 0.77
C ILE A 229 14.85 0.67 1.46
N SER A 230 14.76 0.61 2.80
CA SER A 230 14.68 -0.68 3.49
C SER A 230 13.38 -1.46 3.26
N GLN A 231 12.24 -0.79 2.98
CA GLN A 231 11.02 -1.50 2.57
C GLN A 231 11.14 -2.08 1.15
N PHE A 232 11.85 -1.39 0.24
CA PHE A 232 12.18 -1.93 -1.08
C PHE A 232 13.20 -3.07 -0.99
N GLU A 233 14.19 -3.01 -0.09
CA GLU A 233 15.14 -4.09 0.18
C GLU A 233 14.41 -5.36 0.67
N GLU A 234 13.47 -5.22 1.62
CA GLU A 234 12.64 -6.32 2.14
C GLU A 234 11.74 -6.94 1.05
N MET A 235 11.08 -6.10 0.25
CA MET A 235 10.17 -6.55 -0.81
C MET A 235 10.87 -7.22 -1.99
N LEU A 236 12.12 -6.84 -2.29
CA LEU A 236 12.91 -7.39 -3.39
C LEU A 236 13.86 -8.53 -2.95
N ASP A 237 13.94 -8.81 -1.64
CA ASP A 237 14.91 -9.74 -1.02
C ASP A 237 16.35 -9.43 -1.47
N THR A 238 16.72 -8.15 -1.50
CA THR A 238 18.03 -7.70 -2.02
C THR A 238 18.55 -6.44 -1.33
N GLU A 239 19.83 -6.42 -0.98
CA GLU A 239 20.49 -5.27 -0.35
C GLU A 239 20.87 -4.19 -1.39
N PHE A 240 20.60 -2.92 -1.05
CA PHE A 240 20.90 -1.80 -1.93
C PHE A 240 22.32 -1.26 -1.67
N ASN A 241 23.10 -1.07 -2.74
CA ASN A 241 24.47 -0.62 -2.68
C ASN A 241 24.53 0.90 -2.88
N LEU A 242 24.38 1.66 -1.79
CA LEU A 242 24.49 3.11 -1.79
C LEU A 242 25.96 3.54 -1.98
N ALA A 243 26.21 4.43 -2.94
CA ALA A 243 27.50 5.07 -3.13
C ALA A 243 27.93 5.86 -1.88
N ALA A 244 29.23 6.00 -1.63
CA ALA A 244 29.76 6.58 -0.39
C ALA A 244 29.28 8.02 -0.12
N ASN A 245 29.09 8.81 -1.17
CA ASN A 245 28.55 10.19 -1.14
C ASN A 245 27.02 10.29 -0.90
N VAL A 246 26.33 9.15 -0.91
CA VAL A 246 24.91 9.01 -0.53
C VAL A 246 24.84 8.44 0.89
N LYS A 247 25.55 7.32 1.14
CA LYS A 247 25.58 6.63 2.44
C LYS A 247 26.08 7.50 3.60
N ASN A 248 27.01 8.41 3.34
CA ASN A 248 27.59 9.32 4.33
C ASN A 248 26.81 10.63 4.50
N ASP A 249 25.71 10.85 3.77
CA ASP A 249 24.86 12.04 3.90
C ASP A 249 23.55 11.70 4.63
N PRO A 250 23.52 11.79 5.98
CA PRO A 250 22.31 11.48 6.74
C PRO A 250 21.17 12.45 6.45
N ARG A 251 21.43 13.68 5.97
CA ARG A 251 20.35 14.64 5.67
C ARG A 251 19.55 14.19 4.47
N LEU A 252 20.22 13.66 3.45
CA LEU A 252 19.57 13.09 2.27
C LEU A 252 18.76 11.84 2.65
N LEU A 253 19.32 10.94 3.48
CA LEU A 253 18.64 9.70 3.89
C LEU A 253 17.45 9.92 4.84
N GLU A 254 17.50 10.97 5.67
CA GLU A 254 16.40 11.36 6.56
C GLU A 254 15.44 12.38 5.90
N THR A 255 15.56 12.62 4.59
CA THR A 255 14.61 13.48 3.85
C THR A 255 13.24 12.81 3.79
N PRO A 256 12.15 13.49 4.21
CA PRO A 256 10.79 12.96 4.11
C PRO A 256 10.35 12.93 2.65
N ILE A 257 9.83 11.78 2.21
CA ILE A 257 9.28 11.56 0.87
C ILE A 257 7.81 11.18 1.02
N THR A 258 6.97 11.61 0.07
CA THR A 258 5.52 11.30 0.06
C THR A 258 5.06 11.02 -1.37
N LEU A 259 4.71 9.77 -1.65
CA LEU A 259 4.41 9.32 -3.01
C LEU A 259 2.99 8.78 -3.18
N SER A 260 2.39 9.09 -4.34
CA SER A 260 1.12 8.52 -4.79
C SER A 260 1.17 8.31 -6.31
N SER A 261 0.88 7.08 -6.77
CA SER A 261 0.96 6.71 -8.19
C SER A 261 -0.05 5.62 -8.54
N LYS A 262 -0.38 5.47 -9.83
CA LYS A 262 -1.33 4.48 -10.35
C LYS A 262 -0.80 3.85 -11.63
N ASN A 263 -1.12 2.58 -11.86
CA ASN A 263 -0.69 1.81 -13.04
C ASN A 263 0.82 1.94 -13.30
N THR A 264 1.61 1.65 -12.26
CA THR A 264 3.05 1.85 -12.20
C THR A 264 3.78 0.51 -12.02
N THR A 265 5.10 0.52 -11.86
CA THR A 265 5.93 -0.66 -11.53
C THR A 265 6.84 -0.35 -10.34
N LEU A 266 7.41 -1.38 -9.71
CA LEU A 266 8.41 -1.19 -8.67
C LEU A 266 9.63 -0.38 -9.14
N SER A 267 10.06 -0.58 -10.38
CA SER A 267 11.11 0.21 -11.04
C SER A 267 10.75 1.70 -11.07
N HIS A 268 9.55 2.04 -11.57
CA HIS A 268 9.14 3.43 -11.74
C HIS A 268 8.82 4.10 -10.39
N LEU A 269 8.31 3.37 -9.40
CA LEU A 269 8.18 3.89 -8.04
C LEU A 269 9.54 4.21 -7.43
N LEU A 270 10.51 3.30 -7.53
CA LEU A 270 11.87 3.51 -7.01
C LEU A 270 12.56 4.67 -7.73
N GLU A 271 12.41 4.77 -9.05
CA GLU A 271 12.91 5.90 -9.85
C GLU A 271 12.32 7.23 -9.37
N GLN A 272 11.00 7.29 -9.19
CA GLN A 272 10.31 8.50 -8.74
C GLN A 272 10.75 8.93 -7.34
N ILE A 273 10.84 7.99 -6.38
CA ILE A 273 11.35 8.23 -5.02
C ILE A 273 12.77 8.80 -5.04
N LEU A 274 13.66 8.20 -5.85
CA LEU A 274 15.06 8.63 -5.91
C LEU A 274 15.21 9.97 -6.65
N SER A 275 14.35 10.26 -7.62
CA SER A 275 14.36 11.54 -8.35
C SER A 275 14.10 12.76 -7.46
N GLU A 276 13.24 12.64 -6.43
CA GLU A 276 12.93 13.73 -5.48
C GLU A 276 14.17 14.24 -4.72
N VAL A 277 15.16 13.36 -4.50
CA VAL A 277 16.42 13.65 -3.80
C VAL A 277 17.63 13.72 -4.74
N ALA A 278 17.39 13.87 -6.05
CA ALA A 278 18.42 13.86 -7.09
C ALA A 278 19.35 12.63 -7.03
N LEU A 279 18.76 11.46 -6.78
CA LEU A 279 19.41 10.15 -6.88
C LEU A 279 18.92 9.40 -8.12
N THR A 280 19.72 8.45 -8.58
CA THR A 280 19.38 7.45 -9.59
C THR A 280 19.79 6.08 -9.12
N PHE A 281 19.27 5.02 -9.77
CA PHE A 281 19.71 3.66 -9.51
C PHE A 281 20.10 2.93 -10.81
N THR A 282 20.99 1.94 -10.67
CA THR A 282 21.31 0.99 -11.74
C THR A 282 21.29 -0.44 -11.20
N VAL A 283 20.80 -1.39 -12.01
CA VAL A 283 20.81 -2.82 -11.67
C VAL A 283 22.02 -3.47 -12.32
N LYS A 284 22.88 -4.11 -11.53
CA LYS A 284 24.08 -4.83 -11.99
C LYS A 284 24.24 -6.12 -11.19
N SER A 285 24.47 -7.24 -11.84
CA SER A 285 24.73 -8.54 -11.18
C SER A 285 23.69 -8.93 -10.10
N ASN A 286 22.41 -8.77 -10.41
CA ASN A 286 21.28 -9.00 -9.49
C ASN A 286 21.33 -8.16 -8.18
N LYS A 287 21.94 -6.97 -8.23
CA LYS A 287 21.96 -6.00 -7.14
C LYS A 287 21.60 -4.60 -7.63
N ILE A 288 20.98 -3.81 -6.77
CA ILE A 288 20.67 -2.40 -7.02
C ILE A 288 21.80 -1.53 -6.46
N TYR A 289 22.25 -0.57 -7.26
CA TYR A 289 23.26 0.43 -6.92
C TYR A 289 22.65 1.81 -6.99
N ILE A 290 22.82 2.63 -5.95
CA ILE A 290 22.23 3.98 -5.87
C ILE A 290 23.35 5.02 -5.83
N GLU A 291 23.26 6.01 -6.72
CA GLU A 291 24.21 7.11 -6.85
C GLU A 291 23.49 8.44 -7.04
N ARG A 292 24.21 9.56 -6.90
CA ARG A 292 23.63 10.88 -7.19
C ARG A 292 23.47 11.03 -8.69
N ALA A 293 22.34 11.59 -9.13
CA ALA A 293 22.12 11.99 -10.50
C ALA A 293 23.27 12.92 -10.94
N ALA A 294 23.80 12.69 -12.15
CA ALA A 294 24.66 13.68 -12.78
C ALA A 294 23.86 14.97 -12.99
N ALA A 295 24.45 16.12 -12.66
CA ALA A 295 23.84 17.40 -13.02
C ALA A 295 23.73 17.49 -14.55
N PRO A 296 22.60 17.98 -15.09
CA PRO A 296 22.41 18.20 -16.53
C PRO A 296 23.30 19.33 -17.07
#